data_AF-A0A2A3Y5M7-F1
#
_entry.id   AF-A0A2A3Y5M7-F1
#
_cell.length_a   1.000
_cell.length_b   1.000
_cell.length_c   1.000
_cell.angle_alpha   90.00
_cell.angle_beta   90.00
_cell.angle_gamma   90.00
#
_symmetry.space_group_name_H-M   'P 1'
#
loop_
_entity.id
_entity.type
_entity.pdbx_description
1 polymer ?
#
loop_
_entity_poly.entity_id
_entity_poly.type
_entity_poly.pdbx_seq_one_letter_code
_entity_poly.pdbx_strand_id
1 'polypeptide(L)'
;MSEARIEKLEEEISSLRELLTSITLSVHYRKDMAFEASLSYNQIAGQARTALTLVLGSIQSRAEEEAPNQVRHPEILERFPVIAEAQMVGSIDLAEAIRLVARIVGNQERAYQLLKAHQESGFGVQAYKKLGLGLD
;
A
#
# COMPACT_ATOMS: atom_id res chain seq x y z
N MET A 1 9.21 -28.48 25.13
CA MET A 1 8.47 -27.19 25.17
C MET A 1 7.05 -27.54 25.57
N SER A 2 6.60 -27.08 26.74
CA SER A 2 5.38 -27.60 27.38
C SER A 2 4.11 -27.13 26.66
N GLU A 3 3.10 -28.00 26.59
CA GLU A 3 1.74 -27.69 26.09
C GLU A 3 1.19 -26.40 26.71
N ALA A 4 1.42 -26.17 28.01
CA ALA A 4 1.02 -24.94 28.69
C ALA A 4 1.63 -23.64 28.08
N ARG A 5 2.82 -23.72 27.46
CA ARG A 5 3.40 -22.57 26.76
C ARG A 5 2.77 -22.37 25.38
N ILE A 6 2.33 -23.45 24.73
CA ILE A 6 1.63 -23.38 23.44
C ILE A 6 0.25 -22.74 23.67
N GLU A 7 -0.52 -23.25 24.64
CA GLU A 7 -1.84 -22.73 25.00
C GLU A 7 -1.78 -21.23 25.35
N LYS A 8 -0.81 -20.82 26.17
CA LYS A 8 -0.62 -19.40 26.50
C LYS A 8 -0.32 -18.53 25.27
N LEU A 9 0.49 -19.03 24.33
CA LEU A 9 0.80 -18.29 23.10
C LEU A 9 -0.42 -18.22 22.17
N GLU A 10 -1.24 -19.26 22.12
CA GLU A 10 -2.49 -19.26 21.35
C GLU A 10 -3.50 -18.25 21.91
N GLU A 11 -3.65 -18.17 23.23
CA GLU A 11 -4.48 -17.15 23.91
C GLU A 11 -3.97 -15.72 23.64
N GLU A 12 -2.65 -15.51 23.71
CA GLU A 12 -2.03 -14.22 23.43
C GLU A 12 -2.23 -13.81 21.97
N ILE A 13 -2.06 -14.73 21.02
CA ILE A 13 -2.31 -14.49 19.60
C ILE A 13 -3.79 -14.16 19.35
N SER A 14 -4.72 -14.85 19.99
CA SER A 14 -6.15 -14.56 19.87
C SER A 14 -6.47 -13.14 20.35
N SER A 15 -5.98 -12.79 21.54
CA SER A 15 -6.17 -11.45 22.14
C SER A 15 -5.58 -10.34 21.26
N LEU A 16 -4.39 -10.56 20.69
CA LEU A 16 -3.75 -9.62 19.77
C LEU A 16 -4.55 -9.44 18.48
N ARG A 17 -5.15 -10.51 17.95
CA ARG A 17 -6.01 -10.43 16.75
C ARG A 17 -7.28 -9.62 17.03
N GLU A 18 -7.92 -9.82 18.18
CA GLU A 18 -9.11 -9.05 18.57
C GLU A 18 -8.81 -7.56 18.72
N LEU A 19 -7.70 -7.21 19.38
CA LEU A 19 -7.24 -5.83 19.49
C LEU A 19 -6.97 -5.21 18.12
N LEU A 20 -6.30 -5.94 17.23
CA LEU A 20 -6.03 -5.48 15.87
C LEU A 20 -7.33 -5.24 15.08
N THR A 21 -8.33 -6.12 15.22
CA THR A 21 -9.65 -5.92 14.59
C THR A 21 -10.34 -4.67 15.11
N SER A 22 -10.34 -4.44 16.43
CA SER A 22 -10.94 -3.25 17.04
C SER A 22 -10.29 -1.95 16.57
N ILE A 23 -8.95 -1.92 16.51
CA ILE A 23 -8.19 -0.77 16.00
C ILE A 23 -8.48 -0.56 14.51
N THR A 24 -8.50 -1.62 13.72
CA THR A 24 -8.80 -1.54 12.28
C THR A 24 -10.17 -0.90 12.03
N LEU A 25 -11.20 -1.33 12.76
CA LEU A 25 -12.54 -0.73 12.68
C LEU A 25 -12.52 0.74 13.10
N SER A 26 -11.80 1.07 14.16
CA SER A 26 -11.70 2.45 14.67
C SER A 26 -11.07 3.40 13.65
N VAL A 27 -10.07 2.95 12.90
CA VAL A 27 -9.44 3.74 11.84
C VAL A 27 -10.29 3.74 10.56
N HIS A 28 -10.97 2.62 10.24
CA HIS A 28 -11.74 2.49 9.00
C HIS A 28 -12.83 3.57 8.82
N TYR A 29 -13.46 4.02 9.91
CA TYR A 29 -14.51 5.04 9.85
C TYR A 29 -13.98 6.49 9.86
N ARG A 30 -12.66 6.69 9.96
CA ARG A 30 -12.05 8.01 9.96
C ARG A 30 -11.83 8.52 8.54
N LYS A 31 -12.69 9.44 8.11
CA LYS A 31 -12.59 10.10 6.80
C LYS A 31 -11.34 10.99 6.66
N ASP A 32 -10.84 11.52 7.78
CA ASP A 32 -9.62 12.35 7.82
C ASP A 32 -8.33 11.53 7.73
N MET A 33 -8.42 10.20 7.77
CA MET A 33 -7.30 9.27 7.67
C MET A 33 -7.54 8.21 6.58
N ALA A 34 -8.12 8.61 5.45
CA ALA A 34 -8.53 7.69 4.39
C ALA A 34 -7.41 6.73 3.96
N PHE A 35 -6.18 7.22 3.80
CA PHE A 35 -5.04 6.37 3.44
C PHE A 35 -4.69 5.35 4.53
N GLU A 36 -4.61 5.76 5.81
CA GLU A 36 -4.33 4.83 6.91
C GLU A 36 -5.48 3.83 7.11
N ALA A 37 -6.73 4.25 6.93
CA ALA A 37 -7.90 3.38 6.91
C ALA A 37 -7.77 2.32 5.81
N SER A 38 -7.35 2.71 4.61
CA SER A 38 -7.10 1.79 3.50
C SER A 38 -5.95 0.84 3.78
N LEU A 39 -4.83 1.31 4.35
CA LEU A 39 -3.72 0.45 4.75
C LEU A 39 -4.15 -0.58 5.81
N SER A 40 -4.92 -0.16 6.82
CA SER A 40 -5.41 -1.04 7.88
C SER A 40 -6.39 -2.07 7.33
N TYR A 41 -7.34 -1.65 6.49
CA TYR A 41 -8.31 -2.56 5.84
C TYR A 41 -7.61 -3.63 4.99
N ASN A 42 -6.56 -3.24 4.28
CA ASN A 42 -5.76 -4.14 3.45
C ASN A 42 -4.65 -4.87 4.22
N GLN A 43 -4.55 -4.70 5.54
CA GLN A 43 -3.52 -5.28 6.42
C GLN A 43 -2.09 -5.00 5.93
N ILE A 44 -1.87 -3.82 5.35
CA ILE A 44 -0.56 -3.41 4.81
C ILE A 44 0.29 -2.81 5.93
N ALA A 45 1.30 -3.57 6.36
CA ALA A 45 2.23 -3.18 7.41
C ALA A 45 3.68 -3.61 7.10
N GLY A 46 4.63 -3.12 7.90
CA GLY A 46 6.04 -3.49 7.81
C GLY A 46 6.63 -3.30 6.41
N GLN A 47 7.33 -4.32 5.91
CA GLN A 47 7.99 -4.26 4.59
C GLN A 47 7.00 -4.10 3.42
N ALA A 48 5.77 -4.60 3.52
CA ALA A 48 4.76 -4.40 2.48
C ALA A 48 4.32 -2.93 2.40
N ARG A 49 4.20 -2.25 3.55
CA ARG A 49 3.96 -0.81 3.61
C ARG A 49 5.12 -0.02 3.00
N THR A 50 6.36 -0.40 3.30
CA THR A 50 7.55 0.22 2.69
C THR A 50 7.55 0.05 1.17
N ALA A 51 7.31 -1.16 0.67
CA ALA A 51 7.23 -1.43 -0.77
C ALA A 51 6.14 -0.61 -1.44
N LEU A 52 4.97 -0.51 -0.82
CA LEU A 52 3.86 0.29 -1.33
C LEU A 52 4.23 1.77 -1.44
N THR A 53 4.83 2.35 -0.40
CA THR A 53 5.27 3.76 -0.43
C THR A 53 6.26 4.02 -1.57
N LEU A 54 7.20 3.10 -1.81
CA LEU A 54 8.17 3.22 -2.91
C LEU A 54 7.50 3.13 -4.29
N VAL A 55 6.54 2.22 -4.45
CA VAL A 55 5.75 2.08 -5.67
C VAL A 55 4.90 3.33 -5.91
N LEU A 56 4.21 3.85 -4.89
CA LEU A 56 3.40 5.06 -4.99
C LEU A 56 4.25 6.28 -5.38
N GLY A 57 5.43 6.46 -4.77
CA GLY A 57 6.35 7.52 -5.15
C GLY A 57 6.83 7.40 -6.60
N SER A 58 7.14 6.20 -7.06
CA SER A 58 7.58 5.97 -8.44
C SER A 58 6.45 6.22 -9.45
N ILE A 59 5.22 5.80 -9.12
CA ILE A 59 4.02 6.11 -9.91
C ILE A 59 3.83 7.63 -10.03
N GLN A 60 3.98 8.37 -8.92
CA GLN A 60 3.84 9.82 -8.91
C GLN A 60 4.88 10.49 -9.79
N SER A 61 6.16 10.12 -9.66
CA SER A 61 7.23 10.65 -10.52
C SER A 61 6.94 10.36 -12.00
N ARG A 62 6.61 9.11 -12.35
CA ARG A 62 6.31 8.73 -13.75
C ARG A 62 5.10 9.46 -14.32
N ALA A 63 4.05 9.64 -13.51
CA ALA A 63 2.86 10.39 -13.91
C ALA A 63 3.18 11.86 -14.15
N GLU A 64 4.17 12.40 -13.44
CA GLU A 64 4.65 13.77 -13.61
C GLU A 64 5.72 13.90 -14.69
N GLU A 65 6.05 12.82 -15.40
CA GLU A 65 7.12 12.71 -16.41
C GLU A 65 8.54 12.90 -15.84
N GLU A 66 8.69 12.64 -14.54
CA GLU A 66 9.95 12.65 -13.83
C GLU A 66 10.54 11.24 -13.72
N ALA A 67 11.88 11.16 -13.59
CA ALA A 67 12.56 9.89 -13.39
C ALA A 67 12.33 9.38 -11.95
N PRO A 68 11.89 8.12 -11.76
CA PRO A 68 11.73 7.55 -10.42
C PRO A 68 13.04 7.44 -9.64
N ASN A 69 12.94 7.67 -8.33
CA ASN A 69 14.03 7.40 -7.41
C ASN A 69 14.37 5.90 -7.38
N GLN A 70 15.62 5.57 -7.67
CA GLN A 70 16.09 4.19 -7.71
C GLN A 70 16.45 3.69 -6.31
N VAL A 71 15.78 2.63 -5.88
CA VAL A 71 16.10 1.93 -4.63
C VAL A 71 17.05 0.78 -4.96
N ARG A 72 18.10 0.61 -4.16
CA ARG A 72 19.13 -0.41 -4.40
C ARG A 72 19.27 -1.45 -3.28
N HIS A 73 18.31 -1.52 -2.37
CA HIS A 73 18.32 -2.48 -1.27
C HIS A 73 17.92 -3.87 -1.79
N PRO A 74 18.83 -4.85 -1.91
CA PRO A 74 18.53 -6.10 -2.61
C PRO A 74 17.42 -6.90 -1.92
N GLU A 75 17.44 -6.95 -0.58
CA GLU A 75 16.48 -7.72 0.21
C GLU A 75 15.01 -7.31 -0.02
N ILE A 76 14.73 -6.00 -0.15
CA ILE A 76 13.36 -5.54 -0.39
C ILE A 76 12.96 -5.72 -1.86
N LEU A 77 13.91 -5.63 -2.79
CA LEU A 77 13.65 -5.82 -4.22
C LEU A 77 13.39 -7.30 -4.55
N GLU A 78 14.11 -8.22 -3.91
CA GLU A 78 13.87 -9.66 -4.03
C GLU A 78 12.48 -10.03 -3.50
N ARG A 79 12.09 -9.44 -2.36
CA ARG A 79 10.77 -9.69 -1.76
C ARG A 79 9.63 -9.01 -2.53
N PHE A 80 9.87 -7.82 -3.06
CA PHE A 80 8.88 -7.00 -3.77
C PHE A 80 9.43 -6.53 -5.13
N PRO A 81 9.53 -7.42 -6.12
CA PRO A 81 10.08 -7.10 -7.44
C PRO A 81 9.31 -6.01 -8.18
N VAL A 82 8.04 -5.80 -7.80
CA VAL A 82 7.21 -4.70 -8.31
C VAL A 82 7.81 -3.31 -8.08
N ILE A 83 8.69 -3.14 -7.09
CA ILE A 83 9.40 -1.88 -6.87
C ILE A 83 10.26 -1.54 -8.08
N ALA A 84 11.01 -2.52 -8.62
CA ALA A 84 11.87 -2.32 -9.78
C ALA A 84 11.05 -1.99 -11.04
N GLU A 85 9.90 -2.64 -11.22
CA GLU A 85 8.98 -2.33 -12.33
C GLU A 85 8.38 -0.92 -12.20
N ALA A 86 8.02 -0.50 -10.99
CA ALA A 86 7.53 0.86 -10.76
C ALA A 86 8.62 1.91 -11.03
N GLN A 87 9.90 1.56 -10.85
CA GLN A 87 11.07 2.42 -11.05
C GLN A 87 11.56 2.51 -12.50
N MET A 88 10.88 1.83 -13.44
CA MET A 88 11.19 1.99 -14.87
C MET A 88 10.98 3.44 -15.31
N VAL A 89 11.84 3.90 -16.22
CA VAL A 89 11.73 5.24 -16.81
C VAL A 89 10.61 5.26 -17.85
N GLY A 90 9.88 6.37 -17.91
CA GLY A 90 8.82 6.60 -18.88
C GLY A 90 7.49 6.92 -18.21
N SER A 91 6.55 7.43 -19.00
CA SER A 91 5.18 7.73 -18.55
C SER A 91 4.48 6.48 -18.02
N ILE A 92 3.48 6.69 -17.18
CA ILE A 92 2.63 5.63 -16.65
C ILE A 92 1.16 6.01 -16.87
N ASP A 93 0.32 5.04 -17.21
CA ASP A 93 -1.13 5.21 -17.25
C ASP A 93 -1.80 4.67 -15.98
N LEU A 94 -3.08 4.99 -15.79
CA LEU A 94 -3.82 4.56 -14.61
C LEU A 94 -3.94 3.03 -14.51
N ALA A 95 -4.07 2.33 -15.63
CA ALA A 95 -4.19 0.88 -15.65
C ALA A 95 -2.91 0.21 -15.15
N GLU A 96 -1.75 0.71 -15.58
CA GLU A 96 -0.45 0.28 -15.10
C GLU A 96 -0.27 0.60 -13.61
N ALA A 97 -0.62 1.81 -13.17
CA ALA A 97 -0.54 2.20 -11.76
C ALA A 97 -1.36 1.28 -10.85
N ILE A 98 -2.61 0.97 -11.25
CA ILE A 98 -3.48 0.02 -10.55
C ILE A 98 -2.85 -1.37 -10.52
N ARG A 99 -2.32 -1.85 -11.65
CA ARG A 99 -1.66 -3.16 -11.75
C ARG A 99 -0.46 -3.27 -10.81
N LEU A 100 0.39 -2.25 -10.73
CA LEU A 100 1.55 -2.23 -9.84
C LEU A 100 1.12 -2.29 -8.37
N VAL A 101 0.18 -1.46 -7.95
CA VAL A 101 -0.32 -1.46 -6.57
C VAL A 101 -1.03 -2.77 -6.23
N ALA A 102 -1.78 -3.37 -7.16
CA ALA A 102 -2.49 -4.63 -6.98
C ALA A 102 -1.56 -5.79 -6.63
N ARG A 103 -0.29 -5.77 -7.06
CA ARG A 103 0.71 -6.79 -6.69
C ARG A 103 1.10 -6.74 -5.22
N ILE A 104 0.81 -5.64 -4.53
CA ILE A 104 1.07 -5.49 -3.09
C ILE A 104 -0.23 -5.73 -2.29
N VAL A 105 -1.35 -5.17 -2.74
CA VAL A 105 -2.63 -5.24 -2.00
C VAL A 105 -3.53 -6.42 -2.37
N GLY A 106 -3.14 -7.19 -3.38
CA GLY A 106 -3.74 -8.48 -3.77
C GLY A 106 -4.77 -8.41 -4.89
N ASN A 107 -5.40 -7.26 -5.16
CA ASN A 107 -6.30 -7.12 -6.32
C ASN A 107 -6.43 -5.68 -6.82
N GLN A 108 -6.99 -5.52 -8.03
CA GLN A 108 -7.11 -4.23 -8.72
C GLN A 108 -8.14 -3.29 -8.09
N GLU A 109 -9.25 -3.81 -7.55
CA GLU A 109 -10.26 -2.99 -6.89
C GLU A 109 -9.70 -2.31 -5.64
N ARG A 110 -9.04 -3.08 -4.77
CA ARG A 110 -8.32 -2.59 -3.59
C ARG A 110 -7.22 -1.62 -3.98
N ALA A 111 -6.51 -1.88 -5.08
CA ALA A 111 -5.48 -0.99 -5.58
C ALA A 111 -6.04 0.37 -5.99
N TYR A 112 -7.15 0.38 -6.73
CA TYR A 112 -7.84 1.62 -7.10
C TYR A 112 -8.32 2.39 -5.88
N GLN A 113 -8.98 1.71 -4.93
CA GLN A 113 -9.45 2.36 -3.69
C GLN A 113 -8.29 2.89 -2.84
N LEU A 114 -7.16 2.19 -2.81
CA LEU A 114 -5.96 2.67 -2.11
C LEU A 114 -5.36 3.90 -2.79
N LEU A 115 -5.28 3.92 -4.12
CA LEU A 115 -4.83 5.11 -4.86
C LEU A 115 -5.74 6.30 -4.60
N LYS A 116 -7.07 6.08 -4.59
CA LYS A 116 -8.05 7.12 -4.26
C LYS A 116 -7.90 7.62 -2.83
N ALA A 117 -7.78 6.72 -1.86
CA ALA A 117 -7.56 7.08 -0.46
C ALA A 117 -6.24 7.87 -0.25
N HIS A 118 -5.20 7.53 -1.01
CA HIS A 118 -3.92 8.26 -1.00
C HIS A 118 -4.09 9.68 -1.56
N GLN A 119 -4.83 9.83 -2.67
CA GLN A 119 -5.18 11.13 -3.26
C GLN A 119 -6.04 11.97 -2.30
N GLU A 120 -7.08 11.40 -1.70
CA GLU A 120 -7.98 12.05 -0.74
C GLU A 120 -7.25 12.52 0.53
N SER A 121 -6.14 11.85 0.87
CA SER A 121 -5.25 12.26 1.96
C SER A 121 -4.27 13.36 1.56
N GLY A 122 -4.37 13.90 0.34
CA GLY A 122 -3.59 15.04 -0.15
C GLY A 122 -2.26 14.69 -0.83
N PHE A 123 -1.95 13.40 -1.01
CA PHE A 123 -0.69 12.98 -1.63
C PHE A 123 -0.80 12.95 -3.17
N GLY A 124 0.25 13.41 -3.86
CA GLY A 124 0.38 13.27 -5.32
C GLY A 124 -0.78 13.83 -6.13
N VAL A 125 -1.40 14.93 -5.67
CA VAL A 125 -2.61 15.49 -6.29
C VAL A 125 -2.43 15.75 -7.79
N GLN A 126 -1.27 16.27 -8.21
CA GLN A 126 -0.99 16.54 -9.63
C GLN A 126 -0.77 15.25 -10.42
N ALA A 127 0.10 14.35 -9.94
CA ALA A 127 0.27 13.02 -10.49
C ALA A 127 -1.07 12.28 -10.73
N TYR A 128 -1.94 12.21 -9.72
CA TYR A 128 -3.21 11.51 -9.84
C TYR A 128 -4.19 12.18 -10.79
N LYS A 129 -4.16 13.52 -10.88
CA LYS A 129 -4.92 14.25 -11.90
C LYS A 129 -4.43 13.92 -13.32
N LYS A 130 -3.10 13.85 -13.53
CA LYS A 130 -2.52 13.45 -14.83
C LYS A 130 -2.86 12.02 -15.21
N LEU A 131 -2.97 11.13 -14.22
CA LEU A 131 -3.43 9.75 -14.42
C LEU A 131 -4.93 9.64 -14.72
N GLY A 132 -5.72 10.69 -14.48
CA GLY A 132 -7.17 10.63 -14.59
C GLY A 132 -7.84 9.84 -13.46
N LEU A 133 -7.19 9.70 -12.30
CA LEU A 133 -7.78 9.03 -11.15
C LEU A 133 -9.00 9.83 -10.65
N GLY A 134 -10.17 9.19 -10.68
CA GLY A 134 -11.44 9.82 -10.29
C GLY A 134 -12.13 10.63 -11.40
N LEU A 135 -11.68 10.51 -12.65
CA LEU A 135 -12.44 10.94 -13.82
C LEU A 135 -13.23 9.72 -14.34
N ASP A 136 -14.55 9.75 -14.17
CA ASP A 136 -15.49 8.79 -14.78
C ASP A 136 -15.74 9.14 -16.26
#